data_AF-A0A3P7EZZ2-F1
#
_entry.id   AF-A0A3P7EZZ2-F1
#
_cell.length_a   1.000
_cell.length_b   1.000
_cell.length_c   1.000
_cell.angle_alpha   90.00
_cell.angle_beta   90.00
_cell.angle_gamma   90.00
#
_symmetry.space_group_name_H-M   'P 1'
#
loop_
_entity.id
_entity.type
_entity.pdbx_description
1 polymer ?
#
loop_
_entity_poly.entity_id
_entity_poly.type
_entity_poly.pdbx_seq_one_letter_code
_entity_poly.pdbx_strand_id
1 'polypeptide(L)'
;MNIFADFRISAHWILNVMQFLVTKAAITNCYAVIYTVTPELFPTVIRNTAMGCCSTIARIGAILASYIAMWIVERVGPWAMIIPFGSMALAAGVVVILLIPETMGRPLPETIEEIEEVKPIENEEMTPISAPVKDNPPE
;
A
#
# COMPACT_ATOMS: atom_id res chain seq x y z
N MET A 1 28.44 38.63 -23.24
CA MET A 1 28.30 38.41 -21.79
C MET A 1 26.96 37.74 -21.49
N ASN A 2 26.73 36.49 -21.97
CA ASN A 2 25.48 35.74 -21.77
C ASN A 2 25.69 34.20 -21.67
N ILE A 3 26.78 33.65 -22.22
CA ILE A 3 27.07 32.20 -22.20
C ILE A 3 27.07 31.56 -20.80
N PHE A 4 27.67 32.22 -19.80
CA PHE A 4 27.68 31.68 -18.43
C PHE A 4 26.32 31.76 -17.73
N ALA A 5 25.46 32.71 -18.10
CA ALA A 5 24.11 32.82 -17.55
C ALA A 5 23.17 31.79 -18.19
N ASP A 6 23.24 31.62 -19.51
CA ASP A 6 22.52 30.57 -20.23
C ASP A 6 22.88 29.18 -19.71
N PHE A 7 24.18 28.90 -19.51
CA PHE A 7 24.62 27.63 -18.94
C PHE A 7 24.04 27.36 -17.54
N ARG A 8 24.00 28.39 -16.68
CA ARG A 8 23.42 28.29 -15.34
C ARG A 8 21.91 28.02 -15.38
N ILE A 9 21.18 28.71 -16.26
CA ILE A 9 19.73 28.54 -16.42
C ILE A 9 19.41 27.13 -16.95
N SER A 10 20.13 26.67 -17.97
CA SER A 10 19.98 25.31 -18.49
C SER A 10 20.27 24.26 -17.43
N ALA A 11 21.32 24.43 -16.62
CA ALA A 11 21.64 23.51 -15.54
C ALA A 11 20.51 23.43 -14.49
N HIS A 12 19.97 24.56 -14.03
CA HIS A 12 18.86 24.57 -13.07
C HIS A 12 17.59 23.91 -13.65
N TRP A 13 17.29 24.14 -14.93
CA TRP A 13 16.16 23.48 -15.58
C TRP A 13 16.32 21.97 -15.64
N ILE A 14 17.50 21.48 -16.04
CA ILE A 14 17.81 20.05 -16.09
C ILE A 14 17.65 19.42 -14.71
N LEU A 15 18.18 20.05 -13.65
CA LEU A 15 18.07 19.54 -12.28
C LEU A 15 16.60 19.42 -11.82
N ASN A 16 15.77 20.42 -12.10
CA ASN A 16 14.34 20.39 -11.76
C ASN A 16 13.60 19.27 -12.50
N VAL A 17 13.90 19.06 -13.79
CA VAL A 17 13.33 17.97 -14.59
C VAL A 17 13.74 16.61 -14.03
N MET A 18 15.01 16.44 -13.68
CA MET A 18 15.50 15.20 -13.08
C MET A 18 14.77 14.88 -11.77
N GLN A 19 14.65 15.87 -10.87
CA GLN A 19 13.92 15.67 -9.60
C GLN A 19 12.44 15.33 -9.83
N PHE A 20 11.79 15.95 -10.82
CA PHE A 20 10.42 15.66 -11.19
C PHE A 20 10.26 14.21 -11.69
N LEU A 21 11.16 13.76 -12.56
CA LEU A 21 11.11 12.40 -13.11
C LEU A 21 11.32 11.33 -12.03
N VAL A 22 12.29 11.54 -11.12
CA VAL A 22 12.53 10.63 -9.98
C VAL A 22 11.29 10.53 -9.10
N THR A 23 10.68 11.67 -8.78
CA THR A 23 9.46 11.71 -7.96
C THR A 23 8.30 10.97 -8.64
N LYS A 24 8.09 11.22 -9.94
CA LYS A 24 7.03 10.58 -10.73
C LYS A 24 7.23 9.07 -10.79
N ALA A 25 8.46 8.60 -11.03
CA ALA A 25 8.79 7.17 -11.07
C ALA A 25 8.54 6.49 -9.71
N ALA A 26 8.94 7.14 -8.61
CA ALA A 26 8.72 6.62 -7.26
C ALA A 26 7.22 6.47 -6.94
N ILE A 27 6.40 7.49 -7.26
CA ILE A 27 4.94 7.44 -7.06
C ILE A 27 4.33 6.30 -7.88
N THR A 28 4.72 6.17 -9.16
CA THR A 28 4.24 5.08 -10.02
C THR A 28 4.58 3.71 -9.45
N ASN A 29 5.80 3.52 -8.95
CA ASN A 29 6.21 2.27 -8.33
C ASN A 29 5.40 1.95 -7.06
N CYS A 30 5.18 2.95 -6.19
CA CYS A 30 4.34 2.78 -5.00
C CYS A 30 2.92 2.35 -5.37
N TYR A 31 2.31 2.97 -6.39
CA TYR A 31 0.98 2.54 -6.85
C TYR A 31 1.00 1.12 -7.41
N ALA A 32 2.01 0.75 -8.18
CA ALA A 32 2.14 -0.61 -8.71
C ALA A 32 2.21 -1.66 -7.58
N VAL A 33 2.98 -1.39 -6.52
CA VAL A 33 3.07 -2.27 -5.35
C VAL A 33 1.72 -2.37 -4.65
N ILE A 34 1.05 -1.24 -4.37
CA ILE A 34 -0.27 -1.23 -3.71
C ILE A 34 -1.27 -2.06 -4.52
N TYR A 35 -1.37 -1.86 -5.83
CA TYR A 35 -2.33 -2.57 -6.66
C TYR A 35 -2.05 -4.07 -6.78
N THR A 36 -0.79 -4.49 -6.61
CA THR A 36 -0.36 -5.89 -6.62
C THR A 36 -0.63 -6.57 -5.29
N VAL A 37 -0.29 -5.92 -4.18
CA VAL A 37 -0.43 -6.48 -2.81
C VAL A 37 -1.86 -6.42 -2.30
N THR A 38 -2.68 -5.46 -2.75
CA THR A 38 -4.08 -5.35 -2.30
C THR A 38 -4.92 -6.61 -2.56
N PRO A 39 -4.95 -7.21 -3.77
CA PRO A 39 -5.69 -8.45 -3.99
C PRO A 39 -5.11 -9.66 -3.26
N GLU A 40 -3.83 -9.63 -2.89
CA GLU A 40 -3.18 -10.70 -2.10
C GLU A 40 -3.62 -10.68 -0.63
N LEU A 41 -3.79 -9.50 -0.05
CA LEU A 41 -4.21 -9.36 1.36
C LEU A 41 -5.74 -9.35 1.57
N PHE A 42 -6.51 -8.91 0.56
CA PHE A 42 -7.93 -8.62 0.75
C PHE A 42 -8.82 -9.35 -0.26
N PRO A 43 -9.86 -10.07 0.20
CA PRO A 43 -10.86 -10.65 -0.68
C PRO A 43 -11.59 -9.57 -1.50
N THR A 44 -12.03 -9.94 -2.70
CA THR A 44 -12.58 -9.06 -3.75
C THR A 44 -13.70 -8.13 -3.27
N VAL A 45 -14.46 -8.55 -2.26
CA VAL A 45 -15.62 -7.82 -1.69
C VAL A 45 -15.21 -6.56 -0.93
N ILE A 46 -14.07 -6.56 -0.24
CA ILE A 46 -13.64 -5.43 0.61
C ILE A 46 -12.55 -4.56 -0.02
N ARG A 47 -11.91 -5.05 -1.10
CA ARG A 47 -10.83 -4.35 -1.82
C ARG A 47 -11.20 -2.93 -2.22
N ASN A 48 -12.37 -2.74 -2.84
CA ASN A 48 -12.77 -1.44 -3.37
C ASN A 48 -13.08 -0.43 -2.25
N THR A 49 -13.68 -0.91 -1.15
CA THR A 49 -13.98 -0.11 0.04
C THR A 49 -12.69 0.31 0.75
N ALA A 50 -11.74 -0.61 0.94
CA ALA A 50 -10.44 -0.31 1.56
C ALA A 50 -9.65 0.75 0.78
N MET A 51 -9.58 0.61 -0.54
CA MET A 51 -8.95 1.60 -1.43
C MET A 51 -9.67 2.96 -1.38
N GLY A 52 -11.01 2.95 -1.33
CA GLY A 52 -11.82 4.16 -1.16
C GLY A 52 -11.55 4.88 0.15
N CYS A 53 -11.51 4.16 1.28
CA CYS A 53 -11.17 4.71 2.59
C CYS A 53 -9.76 5.32 2.61
N CYS A 54 -8.77 4.60 2.07
CA CYS A 54 -7.40 5.12 1.95
C CYS A 54 -7.35 6.41 1.13
N SER A 55 -8.09 6.48 0.01
CA SER A 55 -8.18 7.68 -0.83
C SER A 55 -8.77 8.87 -0.07
N THR A 56 -9.83 8.66 0.71
CA THR A 56 -10.43 9.71 1.54
C THR A 56 -9.44 10.22 2.58
N ILE A 57 -8.73 9.32 3.27
CA ILE A 57 -7.70 9.68 4.26
C ILE A 57 -6.56 10.46 3.58
N ALA A 58 -6.10 10.01 2.40
CA ALA A 58 -5.06 10.70 1.63
C ALA A 58 -5.48 12.11 1.23
N ARG A 59 -6.75 12.31 0.85
CA ARG A 59 -7.30 13.65 0.53
C ARG A 59 -7.32 14.56 1.75
N ILE A 60 -7.73 14.07 2.91
CA ILE A 60 -7.70 14.84 4.16
C ILE A 60 -6.25 15.23 4.48
N GLY A 61 -5.31 14.29 4.35
CA GLY A 61 -3.88 14.54 4.50
C GLY A 61 -3.36 15.62 3.55
N ALA A 62 -3.76 15.62 2.29
CA ALA A 62 -3.35 16.62 1.30
C ALA A 62 -3.88 18.03 1.63
N ILE A 63 -5.11 18.15 2.15
CA ILE A 63 -5.69 19.43 2.61
C ILE A 63 -4.90 19.97 3.80
N LEU A 64 -4.64 19.14 4.80
CA LEU A 64 -3.86 19.50 5.98
C LEU A 64 -2.41 19.87 5.60
N ALA A 65 -1.79 19.08 4.74
CA ALA A 65 -0.45 19.34 4.22
C ALA A 65 -0.36 20.72 3.56
N SER A 66 -1.33 21.07 2.71
CA SER A 66 -1.36 22.36 2.01
C SER A 66 -1.50 23.54 2.98
N TYR A 67 -2.29 23.38 4.05
CA TYR A 67 -2.45 24.41 5.07
C TYR A 67 -1.17 24.62 5.89
N ILE A 68 -0.55 23.52 6.34
CA ILE A 68 0.72 23.55 7.09
C ILE A 68 1.85 24.12 6.22
N ALA A 69 1.89 23.72 4.96
CA ALA A 69 2.80 24.24 3.95
C ALA A 69 2.75 25.77 3.86
N MET A 70 1.56 26.34 3.66
CA MET A 70 1.38 27.78 3.57
C MET A 70 1.90 28.50 4.82
N TRP A 71 1.53 28.02 6.00
CA TRP A 71 1.95 28.62 7.27
C TRP A 71 3.47 28.58 7.51
N ILE A 72 4.12 27.49 7.12
CA ILE A 72 5.59 27.33 7.26
C ILE A 72 6.33 28.26 6.29
N VAL A 73 5.86 28.38 5.06
CA VAL A 73 6.49 29.23 4.03
C VAL A 73 6.48 30.70 4.47
N GLU A 74 5.37 31.17 5.02
CA GLU A 74 5.23 32.56 5.48
C GLU A 74 6.19 32.90 6.63
N ARG A 75 6.51 31.94 7.51
CA ARG A 75 7.34 32.18 8.70
C ARG A 75 8.83 31.89 8.52
N VAL A 76 9.17 30.81 7.81
CA VAL A 76 10.54 30.26 7.76
C VAL A 76 11.08 30.18 6.33
N GLY A 77 10.19 30.25 5.33
CA GLY A 77 10.54 30.21 3.91
C GLY A 77 10.36 28.82 3.27
N PRO A 78 10.48 28.73 1.93
CA PRO A 78 10.12 27.54 1.16
C PRO A 78 10.92 26.27 1.48
N TRP A 79 12.18 26.43 1.89
CA TRP A 79 13.08 25.32 2.19
C TRP A 79 12.70 24.56 3.45
N ALA A 80 12.00 25.22 4.38
CA ALA A 80 11.62 24.62 5.67
C ALA A 80 10.59 23.48 5.52
N MET A 81 9.92 23.37 4.37
CA MET A 81 8.94 22.33 4.08
C MET A 81 9.58 20.95 3.92
N ILE A 82 10.85 20.88 3.53
CA ILE A 82 11.53 19.62 3.23
C ILE A 82 11.60 18.72 4.48
N ILE A 83 11.81 19.32 5.65
CA ILE A 83 11.98 18.58 6.92
C ILE A 83 10.69 17.86 7.36
N PRO A 84 9.54 18.53 7.54
CA PRO A 84 8.32 17.86 7.99
C PRO A 84 7.79 16.86 6.96
N PHE A 85 7.76 17.21 5.67
CA PHE A 85 7.26 16.28 4.65
C PHE A 85 8.21 15.12 4.40
N GLY A 86 9.52 15.37 4.39
CA GLY A 86 10.53 14.33 4.23
C GLY A 86 10.56 13.35 5.41
N SER A 87 10.46 13.85 6.65
CA SER A 87 10.41 12.99 7.84
C SER A 87 9.12 12.15 7.89
N MET A 88 7.96 12.72 7.54
CA MET A 88 6.72 11.95 7.43
C MET A 88 6.80 10.86 6.35
N ALA A 89 7.39 11.17 5.19
CA ALA A 89 7.57 10.18 4.12
C ALA A 89 8.51 9.04 4.54
N LEU A 90 9.61 9.35 5.23
CA LEU A 90 10.52 8.34 5.76
C LEU A 90 9.85 7.48 6.84
N ALA A 91 9.13 8.10 7.78
CA ALA A 91 8.39 7.37 8.79
C ALA A 91 7.35 6.42 8.18
N ALA A 92 6.61 6.89 7.17
CA ALA A 92 5.67 6.05 6.43
C ALA A 92 6.38 4.88 5.73
N GLY A 93 7.52 5.13 5.08
CA GLY A 93 8.32 4.07 4.45
C GLY A 93 8.82 3.02 5.46
N VAL A 94 9.28 3.45 6.64
CA VAL A 94 9.70 2.55 7.72
C VAL A 94 8.53 1.72 8.22
N VAL A 95 7.38 2.34 8.45
CA VAL A 95 6.17 1.61 8.86
C VAL A 95 5.78 0.59 7.80
N VAL A 96 5.82 0.95 6.52
CA VAL A 96 5.53 0.01 5.42
C VAL A 96 6.51 -1.16 5.42
N ILE A 97 7.81 -0.92 5.57
CA ILE A 97 8.83 -1.98 5.63
C ILE A 97 8.63 -2.91 6.83
N LEU A 98 8.21 -2.38 7.98
CA LEU A 98 7.99 -3.18 9.19
C LEU A 98 6.63 -3.91 9.19
N LEU A 99 5.61 -3.30 8.60
CA LEU A 99 4.22 -3.77 8.67
C LEU A 99 3.84 -4.66 7.48
N ILE A 100 4.56 -4.58 6.35
CA ILE A 100 4.45 -5.55 5.26
C ILE A 100 5.43 -6.70 5.57
N PRO A 101 4.98 -7.81 6.17
CA PRO A 101 5.78 -9.03 6.17
C PRO A 101 6.02 -9.45 4.72
N GLU A 102 7.27 -9.75 4.35
CA GLU A 102 7.61 -10.14 2.99
C GLU A 102 6.69 -11.28 2.51
N THR A 103 5.97 -11.02 1.41
CA THR A 103 5.16 -12.00 0.67
C THR A 103 6.01 -12.92 -0.23
N MET A 104 7.33 -13.01 0.01
CA MET A 104 8.22 -13.90 -0.75
C MET A 104 8.16 -15.32 -0.19
N GLY A 105 7.29 -16.16 -0.77
CA GLY A 105 7.43 -17.62 -0.71
C GLY A 105 6.44 -18.39 0.17
N ARG A 106 5.29 -17.81 0.54
CA ARG A 106 4.18 -18.59 1.11
C ARG A 106 3.08 -18.73 0.05
N PRO A 107 2.58 -19.95 -0.24
CA PRO A 107 1.42 -20.11 -1.11
C PRO A 107 0.25 -19.38 -0.44
N LEU A 108 -0.31 -18.38 -1.10
CA LEU A 108 -1.51 -17.71 -0.61
C LEU A 108 -2.71 -18.63 -0.87
N PRO A 109 -3.47 -19.01 0.16
CA PRO A 109 -4.72 -19.73 -0.04
C PRO A 109 -5.71 -18.83 -0.81
N GLU A 110 -6.23 -19.34 -1.92
CA GLU A 110 -6.96 -18.56 -2.94
C GLU A 110 -8.44 -18.27 -2.59
N THR A 111 -8.96 -18.68 -1.43
CA THR A 111 -10.42 -18.61 -1.19
C THR A 111 -10.79 -18.32 0.27
N ILE A 112 -11.81 -17.46 0.46
CA ILE A 112 -12.43 -17.12 1.76
C ILE A 112 -12.93 -18.37 2.52
N GLU A 113 -13.21 -19.45 1.80
CA GLU A 113 -13.69 -20.73 2.35
C GLU A 113 -12.72 -21.36 3.36
N GLU A 114 -11.40 -21.16 3.26
CA GLU A 114 -10.44 -21.67 4.26
C GLU A 114 -10.36 -20.83 5.55
N ILE A 115 -10.77 -19.56 5.51
CA ILE A 115 -10.78 -18.69 6.71
C ILE A 115 -12.06 -18.93 7.53
N GLU A 116 -13.14 -19.35 6.88
CA GLU A 116 -14.43 -19.63 7.52
C GLU A 116 -14.57 -21.09 8.01
N GLU A 117 -13.75 -22.02 7.50
CA GLU A 117 -13.74 -23.44 7.91
C GLU A 117 -12.85 -23.77 9.13
N VAL A 118 -12.45 -22.79 9.94
CA VAL A 118 -12.07 -23.09 11.33
C VAL A 118 -13.34 -23.36 12.14
N LYS A 119 -14.00 -24.49 11.84
CA LYS A 119 -14.84 -25.15 12.83
C LYS A 119 -13.92 -25.59 13.97
N PRO A 120 -14.33 -25.41 15.25
CA PRO A 120 -13.66 -26.04 16.36
C PRO A 120 -13.54 -27.54 16.05
N ILE A 121 -12.33 -28.07 16.21
CA ILE A 121 -12.02 -29.48 16.04
C ILE A 121 -12.96 -30.26 16.95
N GLU A 122 -14.05 -30.80 16.40
CA GLU A 122 -14.83 -31.82 17.06
C GLU A 122 -14.01 -33.09 16.98
N ASN A 123 -13.63 -33.58 18.17
CA ASN A 123 -12.74 -34.71 18.31
C ASN A 123 -13.36 -35.96 17.66
N GLU A 124 -12.56 -36.63 16.83
CA GLU A 124 -12.49 -38.10 16.79
C GLU A 124 -13.58 -38.87 16.05
N GLU A 125 -13.68 -38.68 14.73
CA GLU A 125 -14.15 -39.76 13.83
C GLU A 125 -13.04 -40.18 12.85
N MET A 126 -12.04 -40.89 13.38
CA MET A 126 -11.34 -41.91 12.59
C MET A 126 -12.00 -43.27 12.86
N THR A 127 -13.04 -43.61 12.10
CA THR A 127 -13.38 -45.02 11.86
C THR A 127 -13.25 -45.34 10.37
N PRO A 128 -12.51 -46.40 10.00
CA PRO A 128 -12.16 -46.70 8.61
C PRO A 128 -13.35 -47.18 7.77
N ILE A 129 -13.19 -47.03 6.46
CA ILE A 129 -14.06 -47.46 5.35
C ILE A 129 -14.19 -49.01 5.34
N SER A 130 -14.79 -49.60 6.37
CA SER A 130 -15.09 -51.04 6.41
C SER A 130 -16.26 -51.35 7.33
N ALA A 131 -17.47 -50.94 6.92
CA ALA A 131 -18.70 -51.60 7.33
C ALA A 131 -19.70 -51.53 6.17
N PRO A 132 -20.45 -52.60 5.87
CA PRO A 132 -21.23 -52.68 4.64
C PRO A 132 -22.40 -51.70 4.69
N VAL A 133 -22.66 -51.04 3.55
CA VAL A 133 -23.89 -50.27 3.30
C VAL A 133 -25.08 -51.20 3.55
N LYS A 134 -25.78 -50.99 4.67
CA LYS A 134 -27.11 -51.56 4.85
C LYS A 134 -28.09 -50.71 4.07
N ASP A 135 -28.39 -51.15 2.85
CA ASP A 135 -29.63 -50.81 2.18
C ASP A 135 -30.79 -51.22 3.09
N ASN A 136 -31.59 -50.26 3.54
CA ASN A 136 -32.98 -50.52 3.91
C ASN A 136 -33.85 -49.45 3.26
N PRO A 137 -34.88 -49.85 2.47
CA PRO A 137 -35.71 -48.91 1.72
C PRO A 137 -36.69 -48.15 2.62
N PRO A 138 -37.28 -47.05 2.10
CA PRO A 138 -38.17 -46.17 2.85
C PRO A 138 -39.55 -46.79 3.06
N GLU A 139 -40.02 -46.76 4.31
CA GLU A 139 -41.44 -46.77 4.69
C GLU A 139 -41.70 -45.61 5.65
#